data_AF-L0JZD2-F1
#
_entry.id   AF-L0JZD2-F1
#
_cell.length_a   1.000
_cell.length_b   1.000
_cell.length_c   1.000
_cell.angle_alpha   90.00
_cell.angle_beta   90.00
_cell.angle_gamma   90.00
#
_symmetry.space_group_name_H-M   'P 1'
#
loop_
_entity.id
_entity.type
_entity.pdbx_description
1 polymer ?
#
loop_
_entity_poly.entity_id
_entity_poly.type
_entity_poly.pdbx_seq_one_letter_code
_entity_poly.pdbx_strand_id
1 'polypeptide(L)'
;MSSFETPHETDRGFGLSRREVTVVGGASSLMAVTIALMYAFAMTPIAELNQLVFSVPIVGVIVYGAAITIGDLIAERGVKNDNMGSAFLGMVILQVAFAAFGAGVIAFAPPDLRVTILGITAVITAIMMAVISGYVYARSITFEHWGRFSTYAFIGGVIAILVGSFVLPELLLAGFALFFLGFVLRLGYEIWQVRDNHNASVGLQTIGVYVAVAGVFVHVLQLVRAYVLSQE
;
A
#
# COMPACT_ATOMS: atom_id res chain seq x y z
N MET A 1 46.22 0.47 -27.91
CA MET A 1 45.25 -0.63 -27.70
C MET A 1 45.56 -1.28 -26.37
N SER A 2 44.72 -1.05 -25.36
CA SER A 2 44.34 -2.06 -24.36
C SER A 2 43.10 -1.54 -23.63
N SER A 3 41.94 -1.90 -24.18
CA SER A 3 40.65 -1.79 -23.52
C SER A 3 40.66 -2.70 -22.30
N PHE A 4 40.70 -2.12 -21.11
CA PHE A 4 40.23 -2.83 -19.93
C PHE A 4 38.71 -2.81 -20.00
N GLU A 5 38.17 -3.82 -20.68
CA GLU A 5 36.77 -4.23 -20.54
C GLU A 5 36.54 -4.53 -19.06
N THR A 6 35.74 -3.69 -18.41
CA THR A 6 35.15 -3.98 -17.11
C THR A 6 34.33 -5.27 -17.23
N PRO A 7 34.57 -6.29 -16.40
CA PRO A 7 33.66 -7.42 -16.31
C PRO A 7 32.30 -6.89 -15.84
N HIS A 8 31.31 -6.87 -16.73
CA HIS A 8 29.92 -6.98 -16.33
C HIS A 8 29.70 -8.40 -15.80
N GLU A 9 30.18 -8.64 -14.59
CA GLU A 9 29.90 -9.87 -13.86
C GLU A 9 28.41 -9.88 -13.53
N THR A 10 27.72 -10.76 -14.23
CA THR A 10 26.40 -11.27 -13.92
C THR A 10 26.39 -11.94 -12.55
N ASP A 11 26.42 -11.15 -11.48
CA ASP A 11 26.19 -11.63 -10.12
C ASP A 11 24.70 -11.48 -9.76
N ARG A 12 23.84 -12.08 -10.58
CA ARG A 12 22.42 -12.31 -10.22
C ARG A 12 22.35 -13.59 -9.41
N GLY A 13 22.98 -13.58 -8.23
CA GLY A 13 22.73 -14.59 -7.22
C GLY A 13 21.25 -14.60 -6.85
N PHE A 14 20.72 -15.78 -6.55
CA PHE A 14 19.32 -16.04 -6.13
C PHE A 14 18.97 -15.42 -4.75
N GLY A 15 19.69 -14.39 -4.32
CA GLY A 15 19.59 -13.74 -3.01
C GLY A 15 19.31 -12.25 -3.15
N LEU A 16 18.45 -11.73 -2.28
CA LEU A 16 18.20 -10.30 -2.18
C LEU A 16 19.49 -9.57 -1.78
N SER A 17 19.74 -8.42 -2.39
CA SER A 17 20.83 -7.55 -1.95
C SER A 17 20.56 -7.04 -0.51
N ARG A 18 21.62 -6.72 0.25
CA ARG A 18 21.48 -6.14 1.60
C ARG A 18 20.55 -4.92 1.62
N ARG A 19 20.56 -4.15 0.52
CA ARG A 19 19.70 -2.98 0.29
C ARG A 19 18.23 -3.38 0.14
N GLU A 20 17.92 -4.35 -0.71
CA GLU A 20 16.56 -4.87 -0.89
C GLU A 20 15.98 -5.39 0.43
N VAL A 21 16.78 -6.16 1.19
CA VAL A 21 16.38 -6.63 2.52
C VAL A 21 16.08 -5.46 3.46
N THR A 22 16.87 -4.39 3.40
CA THR A 22 16.66 -3.18 4.22
C THR A 22 15.37 -2.45 3.84
N VAL A 23 15.09 -2.30 2.55
CA VAL A 23 13.86 -1.65 2.05
C VAL A 23 12.63 -2.47 2.44
N VAL A 24 12.64 -3.77 2.13
CA VAL A 24 11.53 -4.68 2.42
C VAL A 24 11.31 -4.82 3.93
N GLY A 25 12.38 -4.97 4.71
CA GLY A 25 12.32 -5.02 6.17
C GLY A 25 11.80 -3.72 6.78
N GLY A 26 12.20 -2.57 6.24
CA GLY A 26 11.68 -1.26 6.60
C GLY A 26 10.17 -1.17 6.37
N ALA A 27 9.72 -1.49 5.15
CA ALA A 27 8.29 -1.45 4.81
C ALA A 27 7.47 -2.44 5.65
N SER A 28 8.01 -3.63 5.92
CA SER A 28 7.37 -4.66 6.74
C SER A 28 7.21 -4.21 8.20
N SER A 29 8.22 -3.55 8.78
CA SER A 29 8.13 -3.04 10.15
C SER A 29 7.10 -1.91 10.26
N LEU A 30 7.07 -1.00 9.29
CA LEU A 30 6.03 0.04 9.19
C LEU A 30 4.63 -0.56 9.05
N MET A 31 4.48 -1.64 8.29
CA MET A 31 3.20 -2.36 8.20
C MET A 31 2.80 -3.02 9.51
N ALA A 32 3.73 -3.66 10.23
CA ALA A 32 3.44 -4.24 11.54
C ALA A 32 2.92 -3.19 12.53
N VAL A 33 3.54 -2.00 12.56
CA VAL A 33 3.06 -0.86 13.35
C VAL A 33 1.67 -0.43 12.90
N THR A 34 1.44 -0.33 11.59
CA THR A 34 0.14 0.07 11.04
C THR A 34 -0.96 -0.93 11.43
N ILE A 35 -0.70 -2.24 11.37
CA ILE A 35 -1.66 -3.28 11.76
C ILE A 35 -1.98 -3.20 13.26
N ALA A 36 -0.97 -3.00 14.10
CA ALA A 36 -1.17 -2.80 15.54
C ALA A 36 -2.03 -1.56 15.81
N LEU A 37 -1.79 -0.46 15.09
CA LEU A 37 -2.60 0.75 15.18
C LEU A 37 -4.03 0.53 14.67
N MET A 38 -4.25 -0.25 13.59
CA MET A 38 -5.59 -0.61 13.12
C MET A 38 -6.38 -1.31 14.22
N TYR A 39 -5.76 -2.28 14.89
CA TYR A 39 -6.38 -3.01 15.99
C TYR A 39 -6.73 -2.09 17.16
N ALA A 40 -5.78 -1.23 17.57
CA ALA A 40 -5.99 -0.27 18.65
C ALA A 40 -7.10 0.73 18.31
N PHE A 41 -7.08 1.31 17.11
CA PHE A 41 -8.08 2.28 16.67
C PHE A 41 -9.47 1.68 16.52
N ALA A 42 -9.58 0.38 16.20
CA ALA A 42 -10.86 -0.32 16.15
C ALA A 42 -11.55 -0.46 17.53
N MET A 43 -10.85 -0.16 18.62
CA MET A 43 -11.39 -0.09 19.98
C MET A 43 -11.75 1.34 20.41
N THR A 44 -11.63 2.31 19.52
CA THR A 44 -11.86 3.74 19.81
C THR A 44 -12.99 4.30 18.94
N PRO A 45 -13.53 5.49 19.27
CA PRO A 45 -14.52 6.17 18.44
C PRO A 45 -14.03 6.57 17.03
N ILE A 46 -12.76 6.35 16.68
CA ILE A 46 -12.26 6.51 15.30
C ILE A 46 -13.04 5.63 14.32
N ALA A 47 -13.56 4.49 14.77
CA ALA A 47 -14.44 3.65 13.97
C ALA A 47 -15.77 4.36 13.61
N GLU A 48 -16.33 5.16 14.52
CA GLU A 48 -17.56 5.93 14.28
C GLU A 48 -17.29 7.09 13.29
N LEU A 49 -16.13 7.73 13.38
CA LEU A 49 -15.70 8.74 12.41
C LEU A 49 -15.62 8.16 10.99
N ASN A 50 -15.18 6.91 10.84
CA ASN A 50 -15.21 6.23 9.54
C ASN A 50 -16.63 6.07 9.01
N GLN A 51 -17.59 5.70 9.86
CA GLN A 51 -19.00 5.58 9.43
C GLN A 51 -19.55 6.93 8.94
N LEU A 52 -19.21 8.02 9.63
CA LEU A 52 -19.60 9.37 9.21
C LEU A 52 -18.95 9.74 7.88
N VAL A 53 -17.64 9.52 7.74
CA VAL A 53 -16.86 9.87 6.55
C VAL A 53 -17.28 9.04 5.32
N PHE A 54 -17.64 7.77 5.51
CA PHE A 54 -18.11 6.87 4.45
C PHE A 54 -19.64 6.82 4.31
N SER A 55 -20.39 7.66 5.03
CA SER A 55 -21.85 7.82 4.81
C SER A 55 -22.17 8.22 3.36
N VAL A 56 -21.24 8.94 2.74
CA VAL A 56 -21.16 9.17 1.30
C VAL A 56 -19.81 8.61 0.83
N PRO A 57 -19.76 7.49 0.07
CA PRO A 57 -18.51 6.78 -0.21
C PRO A 57 -17.40 7.66 -0.82
N ILE A 58 -17.76 8.59 -1.72
CA ILE A 58 -16.79 9.51 -2.31
C ILE A 58 -16.13 10.45 -1.29
N VAL A 59 -16.82 10.82 -0.21
CA VAL A 59 -16.25 11.67 0.85
C VAL A 59 -15.11 10.93 1.53
N GLY A 60 -15.28 9.64 1.86
CA GLY A 60 -14.21 8.85 2.44
C GLY A 60 -13.03 8.62 1.50
N VAL A 61 -13.29 8.41 0.21
CA VAL A 61 -12.21 8.36 -0.80
C VAL A 61 -11.42 9.67 -0.84
N ILE A 62 -12.09 10.82 -0.80
CA ILE A 62 -11.42 12.13 -0.80
C ILE A 62 -10.62 12.34 0.48
N VAL A 63 -11.20 12.06 1.65
CA VAL A 63 -10.56 12.29 2.96
C VAL A 63 -9.31 11.42 3.10
N TYR A 64 -9.43 10.10 2.89
CA TYR A 64 -8.30 9.19 3.02
C TYR A 64 -7.32 9.31 1.86
N GLY A 65 -7.80 9.50 0.64
CA GLY A 65 -6.96 9.74 -0.53
C GLY A 65 -6.12 11.00 -0.38
N ALA A 66 -6.69 12.10 0.12
CA ALA A 66 -5.96 13.33 0.42
C ALA A 66 -4.95 13.11 1.55
N ALA A 67 -5.34 12.49 2.66
CA ALA A 67 -4.44 12.21 3.78
C ALA A 67 -3.22 11.36 3.34
N ILE A 68 -3.46 10.30 2.56
CA ILE A 68 -2.39 9.44 2.02
C ILE A 68 -1.51 10.23 1.06
N THR A 69 -2.09 10.97 0.11
CA THR A 69 -1.32 11.74 -0.87
C THR A 69 -0.46 12.82 -0.19
N ILE A 70 -1.03 13.55 0.78
CA ILE A 70 -0.32 14.57 1.54
C ILE A 70 0.79 13.95 2.38
N GLY A 71 0.52 12.84 3.07
CA GLY A 71 1.51 12.11 3.86
C GLY A 71 2.68 11.63 3.01
N ASP A 72 2.40 11.04 1.85
CA ASP A 72 3.40 10.56 0.88
C ASP A 72 4.28 11.73 0.39
N LEU A 73 3.66 12.83 -0.03
CA LEU A 73 4.38 14.03 -0.49
C LEU A 73 5.27 14.64 0.60
N ILE A 74 4.78 14.73 1.84
CA ILE A 74 5.56 15.25 2.97
C ILE A 74 6.71 14.30 3.29
N ALA A 75 6.46 12.99 3.33
CA ALA A 75 7.47 11.99 3.63
C ALA A 75 8.58 11.99 2.57
N GLU A 76 8.21 11.96 1.29
CA GLU A 76 9.16 11.99 0.18
C GLU A 76 10.00 13.27 0.18
N ARG A 77 9.36 14.44 0.34
CA ARG A 77 10.08 15.72 0.40
C ARG A 77 11.03 15.77 1.59
N GLY A 78 10.63 15.22 2.72
CA GLY A 78 11.48 15.08 3.90
C GLY A 78 12.76 14.31 3.57
N VAL A 79 12.64 13.13 2.94
CA VAL A 79 13.81 12.33 2.57
C VAL A 79 14.65 12.99 1.48
N LYS A 80 14.03 13.60 0.46
CA LYS A 80 14.73 14.30 -0.64
C LYS A 80 15.54 15.50 -0.14
N ASN A 81 15.06 16.19 0.89
CA ASN A 81 15.69 17.38 1.45
C ASN A 81 16.54 17.10 2.71
N ASP A 82 16.81 15.82 3.03
CA ASP A 82 17.50 15.39 4.26
C ASP A 82 16.88 15.95 5.55
N ASN A 83 15.56 16.17 5.55
CA ASN A 83 14.78 16.65 6.68
C ASN A 83 14.03 15.47 7.32
N MET A 84 14.69 14.82 8.28
CA MET A 84 14.14 13.68 9.02
C MET A 84 12.82 14.02 9.72
N GLY A 85 12.64 15.25 10.20
CA GLY A 85 11.42 15.68 10.88
C GLY A 85 10.20 15.65 9.95
N SER A 86 10.34 16.18 8.73
CA SER A 86 9.29 16.09 7.70
C SER A 86 9.06 14.65 7.26
N ALA A 87 10.14 13.87 7.06
CA ALA A 87 10.02 12.46 6.68
C ALA A 87 9.20 11.67 7.71
N PHE A 88 9.50 11.86 9.00
CA PHE A 88 8.78 11.26 10.11
C PHE A 88 7.33 11.71 10.18
N LEU A 89 7.07 13.02 10.05
CA LEU A 89 5.70 13.55 10.08
C LEU A 89 4.84 12.96 8.95
N GLY A 90 5.37 12.91 7.72
CA GLY A 90 4.67 12.30 6.59
C GLY A 90 4.37 10.82 6.84
N MET A 91 5.34 10.09 7.42
CA MET A 91 5.14 8.69 7.82
C MET A 91 4.06 8.50 8.89
N VAL A 92 4.00 9.37 9.90
CA VAL A 92 2.94 9.33 10.91
C VAL A 92 1.58 9.59 10.28
N ILE A 93 1.48 10.57 9.36
CA ILE A 93 0.23 10.84 8.63
C ILE A 93 -0.21 9.61 7.84
N LEU A 94 0.72 8.97 7.11
CA LEU A 94 0.43 7.75 6.35
C LEU A 94 -0.04 6.61 7.27
N GLN A 95 0.68 6.36 8.36
CA GLN A 95 0.33 5.32 9.32
C GLN A 95 -1.05 5.56 9.94
N VAL A 96 -1.34 6.79 10.36
CA VAL A 96 -2.65 7.14 10.93
C VAL A 96 -3.74 7.00 9.88
N ALA A 97 -3.52 7.44 8.63
CA ALA A 97 -4.50 7.34 7.57
C ALA A 97 -4.85 5.87 7.25
N PHE A 98 -3.86 5.03 7.00
CA PHE A 98 -4.08 3.60 6.75
C PHE A 98 -4.64 2.89 7.98
N ALA A 99 -4.14 3.20 9.18
CA ALA A 99 -4.61 2.58 10.41
C ALA A 99 -6.07 2.95 10.70
N ALA A 100 -6.45 4.21 10.54
CA ALA A 100 -7.83 4.65 10.74
C ALA A 100 -8.77 4.06 9.68
N PHE A 101 -8.37 4.01 8.41
CA PHE A 101 -9.16 3.36 7.36
C PHE A 101 -9.36 1.87 7.67
N GLY A 102 -8.27 1.16 7.96
CA GLY A 102 -8.31 -0.26 8.32
C GLY A 102 -9.17 -0.52 9.56
N ALA A 103 -9.02 0.30 10.60
CA ALA A 103 -9.84 0.27 11.81
C ALA A 103 -11.34 0.42 11.52
N GLY A 104 -11.71 1.31 10.59
CA GLY A 104 -13.09 1.45 10.12
C GLY A 104 -13.62 0.15 9.50
N VAL A 105 -12.79 -0.56 8.72
CA VAL A 105 -13.19 -1.83 8.09
C VAL A 105 -13.38 -2.95 9.12
N ILE A 106 -12.43 -3.11 10.05
CA ILE A 106 -12.45 -4.18 11.06
C ILE A 106 -13.43 -3.92 12.22
N ALA A 107 -13.80 -2.66 12.50
CA ALA A 107 -14.72 -2.35 13.60
C ALA A 107 -16.09 -3.02 13.47
N PHE A 108 -16.52 -3.35 12.25
CA PHE A 108 -17.74 -4.10 11.96
C PHE A 108 -17.67 -5.59 12.33
N ALA A 109 -16.49 -6.12 12.62
CA ALA A 109 -16.32 -7.51 13.04
C ALA A 109 -16.40 -7.65 14.58
N PRO A 110 -16.95 -8.78 15.07
CA PRO A 110 -16.89 -9.18 16.48
C PRO A 110 -15.46 -9.11 17.03
N PRO A 111 -15.24 -8.62 18.27
CA PRO A 111 -13.90 -8.41 18.84
C PRO A 111 -12.96 -9.62 18.79
N ASP A 112 -13.51 -10.82 18.96
CA ASP A 112 -12.83 -12.11 18.93
C ASP A 112 -12.33 -12.50 17.53
N LEU A 113 -12.99 -12.05 16.47
CA LEU A 113 -12.58 -12.31 15.08
C LEU A 113 -11.56 -11.30 14.55
N ARG A 114 -11.39 -10.16 15.21
CA ARG A 114 -10.54 -9.05 14.73
C ARG A 114 -9.09 -9.48 14.49
N VAL A 115 -8.51 -10.19 15.45
CA VAL A 115 -7.11 -10.68 15.33
C VAL A 115 -7.00 -11.70 14.21
N THR A 116 -7.98 -12.61 14.08
CA THR A 116 -8.02 -13.61 13.01
C THR A 116 -8.10 -12.96 11.63
N ILE A 117 -8.98 -11.97 11.45
CA ILE A 117 -9.14 -11.23 10.19
C ILE A 117 -7.84 -10.49 9.82
N LEU A 118 -7.21 -9.78 10.76
CA LEU A 118 -5.94 -9.10 10.53
C LEU A 118 -4.81 -10.08 10.20
N GLY A 119 -4.74 -11.21 10.90
CA GLY A 119 -3.75 -12.26 10.68
C GLY A 119 -3.86 -12.88 9.28
N ILE A 120 -5.07 -13.27 8.87
CA ILE A 120 -5.32 -13.81 7.52
C ILE A 120 -4.99 -12.76 6.46
N THR A 121 -5.39 -11.50 6.67
CA THR A 121 -5.08 -10.38 5.76
C THR A 121 -3.57 -10.19 5.59
N ALA A 122 -2.80 -10.25 6.68
CA ALA A 122 -1.34 -10.13 6.64
C ALA A 122 -0.71 -11.27 5.83
N VAL A 123 -1.16 -12.51 6.04
CA VAL A 123 -0.68 -13.68 5.30
C VAL A 123 -0.98 -13.54 3.80
N ILE A 124 -2.22 -13.23 3.43
CA ILE A 124 -2.62 -13.07 2.02
C ILE A 124 -1.83 -11.94 1.36
N THR A 125 -1.67 -10.80 2.04
CA THR A 125 -0.91 -9.66 1.52
C THR A 125 0.57 -10.03 1.32
N ALA A 126 1.17 -10.77 2.27
CA ALA A 126 2.54 -11.25 2.14
C ALA A 126 2.71 -12.23 0.96
N ILE A 127 1.74 -13.12 0.73
CA ILE A 127 1.72 -14.02 -0.43
C ILE A 127 1.63 -13.21 -1.72
N MET A 128 0.72 -12.23 -1.81
CA MET A 128 0.60 -11.36 -2.98
C MET A 128 1.90 -10.61 -3.25
N MET A 129 2.53 -10.04 -2.22
CA MET A 129 3.82 -9.38 -2.34
C MET A 129 4.90 -10.33 -2.85
N ALA A 130 4.97 -11.56 -2.32
CA ALA A 130 5.92 -12.57 -2.77
C ALA A 130 5.70 -12.96 -4.25
N VAL A 131 4.45 -13.14 -4.67
CA VAL A 131 4.10 -13.45 -6.07
C VAL A 131 4.46 -12.32 -7.01
N ILE A 132 4.10 -11.07 -6.66
CA ILE A 132 4.40 -9.89 -7.48
C ILE A 132 5.90 -9.66 -7.55
N SER A 133 6.61 -9.78 -6.42
CA SER A 133 8.06 -9.69 -6.37
C SER A 133 8.70 -10.77 -7.24
N GLY A 134 8.31 -12.04 -7.07
CA GLY A 134 8.79 -13.13 -7.91
C GLY A 134 8.57 -12.87 -9.40
N TYR A 135 7.40 -12.35 -9.79
CA TYR A 135 7.10 -11.99 -11.16
C TYR A 135 8.00 -10.87 -11.70
N VAL A 136 8.22 -9.81 -10.91
CA VAL A 136 9.09 -8.69 -11.29
C VAL A 136 10.53 -9.17 -11.42
N TYR A 137 11.09 -9.84 -10.42
CA TYR A 137 12.49 -10.29 -10.44
C TYR A 137 12.77 -11.39 -11.48
N ALA A 138 11.77 -12.20 -11.85
CA ALA A 138 11.91 -13.22 -12.90
C ALA A 138 11.99 -12.64 -14.33
N ARG A 139 11.72 -11.34 -14.52
CA ARG A 139 11.66 -10.72 -15.85
C ARG A 139 12.72 -9.64 -15.99
N SER A 140 13.44 -9.64 -17.11
CA SER A 140 14.42 -8.59 -17.46
C SER A 140 13.81 -7.33 -18.10
N ILE A 141 12.48 -7.21 -18.13
CA ILE A 141 11.77 -6.07 -18.71
C ILE A 141 11.64 -4.91 -17.72
N THR A 142 11.31 -3.73 -18.24
CA THR A 142 10.96 -2.56 -17.43
C THR A 142 9.49 -2.63 -16.99
N PHE A 143 9.20 -2.12 -15.79
CA PHE A 143 7.84 -2.05 -15.25
C PHE A 143 7.32 -0.62 -15.07
N GLU A 144 7.99 0.37 -15.65
CA GLU A 144 7.59 1.79 -15.57
C GLU A 144 6.12 2.04 -15.91
N HIS A 145 5.59 1.34 -16.93
CA HIS A 145 4.19 1.40 -17.33
C HIS A 145 3.18 1.02 -16.23
N TRP A 146 3.56 0.20 -15.23
CA TRP A 146 2.67 -0.17 -14.13
C TRP A 146 2.42 1.01 -13.19
N GLY A 147 3.39 1.90 -13.03
CA GLY A 147 3.19 3.16 -12.30
C GLY A 147 2.13 4.03 -12.98
N ARG A 148 2.19 4.15 -14.31
CA ARG A 148 1.21 4.91 -15.09
C ARG A 148 -0.18 4.28 -15.07
N PHE A 149 -0.26 2.96 -15.24
CA PHE A 149 -1.52 2.22 -15.15
C PHE A 149 -2.12 2.28 -13.76
N SER A 150 -1.30 2.28 -12.70
CA SER A 150 -1.74 2.51 -11.34
C SER A 150 -2.42 3.88 -11.19
N THR A 151 -1.83 4.94 -11.73
CA THR A 151 -2.45 6.28 -11.74
C THR A 151 -3.80 6.28 -12.46
N TYR A 152 -3.89 5.66 -13.64
CA TYR A 152 -5.16 5.55 -14.37
C TYR A 152 -6.21 4.75 -13.60
N ALA A 153 -5.80 3.66 -12.93
CA ALA A 153 -6.68 2.87 -12.09
C ALA A 153 -7.19 3.68 -10.89
N PHE A 154 -6.35 4.49 -10.23
CA PHE A 154 -6.80 5.38 -9.16
C PHE A 154 -7.77 6.46 -9.65
N ILE A 155 -7.46 7.13 -10.77
CA ILE A 155 -8.36 8.15 -11.34
C ILE A 155 -9.71 7.52 -11.73
N GLY A 156 -9.66 6.38 -12.42
CA GLY A 156 -10.86 5.61 -12.77
C GLY A 156 -11.66 5.18 -11.54
N GLY A 157 -10.96 4.76 -10.48
CA GLY A 157 -11.55 4.41 -9.20
C GLY A 157 -12.28 5.59 -8.55
N VAL A 158 -11.66 6.77 -8.49
CA VAL A 158 -12.31 7.99 -7.98
C VAL A 158 -13.57 8.32 -8.78
N ILE A 159 -13.50 8.28 -10.10
CA ILE A 159 -14.64 8.56 -10.99
C ILE A 159 -15.77 7.53 -10.76
N ALA A 160 -15.42 6.24 -10.69
CA ALA A 160 -16.38 5.17 -10.46
C ALA A 160 -17.06 5.31 -9.09
N ILE A 161 -16.32 5.62 -8.02
CA ILE A 161 -16.90 5.86 -6.70
C ILE A 161 -17.75 7.14 -6.69
N LEU A 162 -17.32 8.20 -7.37
CA LEU A 162 -18.10 9.44 -7.48
C LEU A 162 -19.47 9.19 -8.12
N VAL A 163 -19.49 8.55 -9.29
CA VAL A 163 -20.74 8.21 -9.98
C VAL A 163 -21.53 7.18 -9.18
N GLY A 164 -20.87 6.20 -8.58
CA GLY A 164 -21.51 5.18 -7.75
C GLY A 164 -22.13 5.72 -6.46
N SER A 165 -21.64 6.84 -5.94
CA SER A 165 -22.20 7.48 -4.74
C SER A 165 -23.54 8.18 -4.99
N PHE A 166 -23.85 8.54 -6.25
CA PHE A 166 -25.01 9.39 -6.55
C PHE A 166 -25.92 8.87 -7.66
N VAL A 167 -25.43 8.00 -8.54
CA VAL A 167 -26.13 7.63 -9.79
C VAL A 167 -26.34 6.12 -9.90
N LEU A 168 -25.26 5.33 -9.81
CA LEU A 168 -25.26 3.88 -10.11
C LEU A 168 -24.43 3.09 -9.07
N PRO A 169 -25.04 2.64 -7.95
CA PRO A 169 -24.33 2.01 -6.84
C PRO A 169 -23.46 0.79 -7.21
N GLU A 170 -23.77 0.10 -8.31
CA GLU A 170 -22.98 -1.01 -8.84
C GLU A 170 -21.55 -0.59 -9.21
N LEU A 171 -21.35 0.69 -9.54
CA LEU A 171 -20.02 1.26 -9.82
C LEU A 171 -19.14 1.36 -8.57
N LEU A 172 -19.70 1.22 -7.35
CA LEU A 172 -18.89 1.17 -6.13
C LEU A 172 -17.96 -0.05 -6.12
N LEU A 173 -18.45 -1.19 -6.60
CA LEU A 173 -17.63 -2.40 -6.74
C LEU A 173 -16.54 -2.22 -7.81
N ALA A 174 -16.88 -1.58 -8.93
CA ALA A 174 -15.91 -1.24 -9.97
C ALA A 174 -14.83 -0.30 -9.42
N GLY A 175 -15.21 0.71 -8.62
CA GLY A 175 -14.30 1.61 -7.94
C GLY A 175 -13.36 0.87 -6.99
N PHE A 176 -13.89 -0.01 -6.14
CA PHE A 176 -13.08 -0.88 -5.27
C PHE A 176 -12.06 -1.70 -6.07
N ALA A 177 -12.50 -2.36 -7.15
CA ALA A 177 -11.62 -3.17 -7.99
C ALA A 177 -10.51 -2.34 -8.64
N LEU A 178 -10.83 -1.12 -9.10
CA LEU A 178 -9.86 -0.20 -9.71
C LEU A 178 -8.84 0.32 -8.68
N PHE A 179 -9.26 0.68 -7.47
CA PHE A 179 -8.31 1.06 -6.41
C PHE A 179 -7.40 -0.11 -6.02
N PHE A 180 -7.97 -1.30 -5.88
CA PHE A 180 -7.19 -2.50 -5.55
C PHE A 180 -6.17 -2.81 -6.65
N LEU A 181 -6.59 -2.80 -7.91
CA LEU A 181 -5.70 -2.95 -9.06
C LEU A 181 -4.62 -1.85 -9.08
N GLY A 182 -5.00 -0.61 -8.79
CA GLY A 182 -4.07 0.52 -8.69
C GLY A 182 -2.95 0.27 -7.68
N PHE A 183 -3.28 -0.24 -6.49
CA PHE A 183 -2.27 -0.58 -5.48
C PHE A 183 -1.43 -1.81 -5.84
N VAL A 184 -2.01 -2.83 -6.48
CA VAL A 184 -1.25 -4.00 -6.98
C VAL A 184 -0.24 -3.58 -8.05
N LEU A 185 -0.66 -2.75 -9.01
CA LEU A 185 0.23 -2.21 -10.04
C LEU A 185 1.30 -1.30 -9.44
N ARG A 186 0.93 -0.45 -8.46
CA ARG A 186 1.90 0.37 -7.72
C ARG A 186 2.92 -0.51 -7.00
N LEU A 187 2.49 -1.57 -6.33
CA LEU A 187 3.40 -2.48 -5.63
C LEU A 187 4.43 -3.10 -6.57
N GLY A 188 4.00 -3.58 -7.75
CA GLY A 188 4.94 -4.09 -8.74
C GLY A 188 5.89 -3.03 -9.28
N TYR A 189 5.41 -1.80 -9.50
CA TYR A 189 6.24 -0.66 -9.90
C TYR A 189 7.28 -0.30 -8.83
N GLU A 190 6.89 -0.23 -7.55
CA GLU A 190 7.81 0.10 -6.44
C GLU A 190 8.85 -1.00 -6.25
N ILE A 191 8.47 -2.27 -6.32
CA ILE A 191 9.41 -3.39 -6.28
C ILE A 191 10.40 -3.32 -7.44
N TRP A 192 9.94 -2.99 -8.64
CA TRP A 192 10.80 -2.79 -9.80
C TRP A 192 11.77 -1.61 -9.60
N GLN A 193 11.32 -0.49 -9.01
CA GLN A 193 12.20 0.62 -8.65
C GLN A 193 13.26 0.20 -7.62
N VAL A 194 12.91 -0.66 -6.65
CA VAL A 194 13.90 -1.22 -5.73
C VAL A 194 14.97 -2.00 -6.49
N ARG A 195 14.56 -2.85 -7.42
CA ARG A 195 15.44 -3.70 -8.24
C ARG A 195 16.32 -2.92 -9.21
N ASP A 196 15.78 -1.97 -9.97
CA ASP A 196 16.51 -1.33 -11.08
C ASP A 196 17.13 0.02 -10.70
N ASN A 197 16.56 0.74 -9.74
CA ASN A 197 17.00 2.08 -9.36
C ASN A 197 17.83 2.06 -8.07
N HIS A 198 19.02 1.48 -8.15
CA HIS A 198 19.93 1.30 -7.01
C HIS A 198 20.44 2.60 -6.37
N ASN A 199 20.52 3.68 -7.16
CA ASN A 199 21.01 4.98 -6.72
C ASN A 199 19.96 5.79 -5.96
N ALA A 200 18.69 5.37 -5.97
CA ALA A 200 17.65 6.02 -5.20
C ALA A 200 17.83 5.79 -3.70
N SER A 201 17.41 6.78 -2.91
CA SER A 201 17.41 6.71 -1.45
C SER A 201 16.62 5.50 -0.95
N VAL A 202 17.23 4.73 -0.03
CA VAL A 202 16.58 3.62 0.67
C VAL A 202 15.31 4.09 1.38
N GLY A 203 15.34 5.29 1.97
CA GLY A 203 14.17 5.86 2.65
C GLY A 203 12.99 6.07 1.69
N LEU A 204 13.24 6.64 0.50
CA LEU A 204 12.19 6.86 -0.51
C LEU A 204 11.57 5.54 -0.96
N GLN A 205 12.40 4.54 -1.22
CA GLN A 205 11.90 3.23 -1.66
C GLN A 205 11.14 2.50 -0.55
N THR A 206 11.58 2.61 0.70
CA THR A 206 10.85 2.07 1.86
C THR A 206 9.46 2.70 1.98
N ILE A 207 9.35 4.02 1.81
CA ILE A 207 8.06 4.74 1.84
C ILE A 207 7.16 4.25 0.70
N GLY A 208 7.68 4.21 -0.54
CA GLY A 208 6.91 3.77 -1.71
C GLY A 208 6.39 2.34 -1.57
N VAL A 209 7.26 1.39 -1.19
CA VAL A 209 6.86 0.00 -0.93
C VAL A 209 5.84 -0.09 0.20
N TYR A 210 6.06 0.63 1.31
CA TYR A 210 5.11 0.67 2.42
C TYR A 210 3.71 1.15 1.98
N VAL A 211 3.61 2.29 1.28
CA VAL A 211 2.32 2.85 0.83
C VAL A 211 1.61 1.86 -0.11
N ALA A 212 2.36 1.22 -1.01
CA ALA A 212 1.80 0.24 -1.92
C ALA A 212 1.28 -1.01 -1.18
N VAL A 213 2.08 -1.57 -0.27
CA VAL A 213 1.67 -2.74 0.55
C VAL A 213 0.48 -2.38 1.46
N ALA A 214 0.49 -1.21 2.10
CA ALA A 214 -0.61 -0.75 2.94
C ALA A 214 -1.92 -0.63 2.17
N GLY A 215 -1.85 -0.09 0.95
CA GLY A 215 -3.00 -0.01 0.05
C GLY A 215 -3.54 -1.38 -0.37
N VAL A 216 -2.66 -2.33 -0.74
CA VAL A 216 -3.06 -3.72 -1.01
C VAL A 216 -3.71 -4.34 0.24
N PHE A 217 -3.06 -4.17 1.40
CA PHE A 217 -3.50 -4.74 2.67
C PHE A 217 -4.92 -4.32 3.02
N VAL A 218 -5.26 -3.03 2.94
CA VAL A 218 -6.60 -2.56 3.32
C VAL A 218 -7.71 -3.00 2.38
N HIS A 219 -7.39 -3.34 1.13
CA HIS A 219 -8.36 -3.92 0.19
C HIS A 219 -8.54 -5.42 0.46
N VAL A 220 -7.44 -6.15 0.70
CA VAL A 220 -7.49 -7.55 1.15
C VAL A 220 -8.26 -7.64 2.47
N LEU A 221 -8.08 -6.69 3.39
CA LEU A 221 -8.79 -6.63 4.67
C LEU A 221 -10.31 -6.62 4.49
N GLN A 222 -10.80 -5.80 3.55
CA GLN A 222 -12.23 -5.73 3.24
C GLN A 222 -12.77 -7.06 2.72
N LEU A 223 -12.02 -7.74 1.84
CA LEU A 223 -12.38 -9.04 1.28
C LEU A 223 -12.35 -10.14 2.34
N VAL A 224 -11.29 -10.22 3.14
CA VAL A 224 -11.14 -11.21 4.22
C VAL A 224 -12.22 -11.02 5.27
N ARG A 225 -12.50 -9.79 5.69
CA ARG A 225 -13.59 -9.50 6.61
C ARG A 225 -14.92 -9.98 6.04
N ALA A 226 -15.23 -9.63 4.79
CA ALA A 226 -16.47 -10.06 4.15
C ALA A 226 -16.58 -11.59 4.06
N TYR A 227 -15.48 -12.28 3.73
CA TYR A 227 -15.42 -13.73 3.69
C TYR A 227 -15.64 -14.36 5.06
N VAL A 228 -14.86 -13.98 6.08
CA VAL A 228 -14.95 -14.56 7.42
C VAL A 228 -16.34 -14.38 8.01
N LEU A 229 -16.93 -13.18 7.89
CA LEU A 229 -18.28 -12.91 8.39
C LEU A 229 -19.39 -13.63 7.60
N SER A 230 -19.11 -14.13 6.40
CA SER A 230 -20.06 -14.94 5.63
C SER A 230 -20.08 -16.42 6.02
N GLN A 231 -19.11 -16.86 6.84
CA GLN A 231 -19.01 -18.24 7.32
C GLN A 231 -19.68 -18.45 8.69
N GLU A 232 -20.18 -17.37 9.30
CA GLU A 232 -21.03 -17.43 10.51
C GLU A 232 -22.51 -17.48 10.13
#